data_AF-A0A850HA28-F1
#
_entry.id   AF-A0A850HA28-F1
#
_cell.length_a   1.000
_cell.length_b   1.000
_cell.length_c   1.000
_cell.angle_alpha   90.00
_cell.angle_beta   90.00
_cell.angle_gamma   90.00
#
_symmetry.space_group_name_H-M   'P 1'
#
loop_
_entity.id
_entity.type
_entity.pdbx_description
1 polymer ?
#
loop_
_entity_poly.entity_id
_entity_poly.type
_entity_poly.pdbx_seq_one_letter_code
_entity_poly.pdbx_strand_id
1 'polypeptide(L)'
;MKLNLAELTALQSWRIVGAAFLFAWSTNDLPAVFAWPAGVGDIVVGLMAPAAAITVALKLSGWRQAAWGVVIAGMSDFILVVSIGLFARDGLPLHLTGHISTHAMGILPYGLFPTFLVPAFIILHILAIVRLRAS
;
A
#
# COMPACT_ATOMS: atom_id res chain seq x y z
N MET A 1 -19.58 7.47 -14.78
CA MET A 1 -18.36 8.31 -14.69
C MET A 1 -17.14 7.40 -14.81
N LYS A 2 -16.19 7.66 -15.73
CA LYS A 2 -14.96 6.85 -15.86
C LYS A 2 -13.80 7.63 -15.22
N LEU A 3 -13.16 7.08 -14.18
CA LEU A 3 -12.02 7.73 -13.52
C LEU A 3 -10.88 8.00 -14.51
N ASN A 4 -10.28 9.18 -14.47
CA ASN A 4 -9.11 9.55 -15.26
C ASN A 4 -7.79 9.19 -14.51
N LEU A 5 -6.64 9.32 -15.18
CA LEU A 5 -5.36 8.93 -14.57
C LEU A 5 -5.01 9.74 -13.33
N ALA A 6 -5.26 11.06 -13.33
CA ALA A 6 -4.98 11.91 -12.18
C ALA A 6 -5.83 11.49 -10.96
N GLU A 7 -7.11 11.18 -11.18
CA GLU A 7 -8.01 10.67 -10.14
C GLU A 7 -7.55 9.30 -9.60
N LEU A 8 -7.18 8.37 -10.49
CA LEU A 8 -6.65 7.06 -10.10
C LEU A 8 -5.35 7.18 -9.28
N THR A 9 -4.46 8.10 -9.67
CA THR A 9 -3.24 8.40 -8.91
C THR A 9 -3.57 9.06 -7.57
N ALA A 10 -4.47 10.04 -7.53
CA ALA A 10 -4.84 10.74 -6.30
C ALA A 10 -5.51 9.82 -5.27
N LEU A 11 -6.29 8.83 -5.71
CA LEU A 11 -6.93 7.86 -4.81
C LEU A 11 -5.91 7.02 -4.02
N GLN A 12 -4.67 6.88 -4.51
CA GLN A 12 -3.61 6.21 -3.74
C GLN A 12 -3.19 7.00 -2.49
N SER A 13 -3.59 8.27 -2.35
CA SER A 13 -3.33 9.06 -1.14
C SER A 13 -4.00 8.47 0.11
N TRP A 14 -5.10 7.73 -0.07
CA TRP A 14 -5.77 7.02 1.02
C TRP A 14 -4.91 5.95 1.68
N ARG A 15 -3.79 5.55 1.06
CA ARG A 15 -2.81 4.64 1.65
C ARG A 15 -2.16 5.21 2.91
N ILE A 16 -2.28 6.50 3.21
CA ILE A 16 -1.89 7.06 4.51
C ILE A 16 -2.53 6.33 5.70
N VAL A 17 -3.66 5.64 5.49
CA VAL A 17 -4.30 4.76 6.49
C VAL A 17 -3.38 3.65 6.99
N GLY A 18 -2.33 3.28 6.24
CA GLY A 18 -1.29 2.34 6.67
C GLY A 18 -0.53 2.78 7.93
N ALA A 19 -0.62 4.05 8.35
CA ALA A 19 -0.19 4.49 9.68
C ALA A 19 -0.83 3.68 10.82
N ALA A 20 -2.00 3.07 10.59
CA ALA A 20 -2.63 2.14 11.52
C ALA A 20 -1.75 0.93 11.87
N PHE A 21 -0.85 0.50 10.97
CA PHE A 21 0.10 -0.57 11.27
C PHE A 21 1.14 -0.15 12.30
N LEU A 22 1.63 1.09 12.24
CA LEU A 22 2.57 1.62 13.23
C LEU A 22 1.90 1.78 14.59
N PHE A 23 0.62 2.16 14.61
CA PHE A 23 -0.19 2.18 15.83
C PHE A 23 -0.41 0.76 16.38
N ALA A 24 -0.75 -0.21 15.53
CA ALA A 24 -0.89 -1.60 15.94
C ALA A 24 0.41 -2.20 16.51
N TRP A 25 1.56 -1.72 16.04
CA TRP A 25 2.84 -2.07 16.67
C TRP A 25 2.99 -1.46 18.06
N SER A 26 2.61 -0.19 18.27
CA SER A 26 2.71 0.45 19.59
C SER A 26 1.78 -0.17 20.64
N THR A 27 0.71 -0.84 20.21
CA THR A 27 -0.21 -1.61 21.07
C THR A 27 0.14 -3.10 21.19
N ASN A 28 1.24 -3.56 20.58
CA ASN A 28 1.64 -4.98 20.50
C ASN A 28 0.65 -5.90 19.77
N ASP A 29 -0.19 -5.35 18.88
CA ASP A 29 -1.11 -6.14 18.05
C ASP A 29 -0.42 -6.71 16.80
N LEU A 30 0.64 -6.06 16.32
CA LEU A 30 1.43 -6.51 15.17
C LEU A 30 2.94 -6.49 15.43
N PRO A 31 3.70 -7.47 14.89
CA PRO A 31 5.14 -7.51 15.03
C PRO A 31 5.80 -6.40 14.21
N ALA A 32 6.86 -5.81 14.75
CA ALA A 32 7.62 -4.73 14.10
C ALA A 32 8.09 -5.10 12.68
N VAL A 33 8.52 -6.37 12.47
CA VAL A 33 8.99 -6.89 11.18
C VAL A 33 7.96 -6.70 10.06
N PHE A 34 6.67 -6.71 10.40
CA PHE A 34 5.58 -6.46 9.46
C PHE A 34 5.12 -5.01 9.50
N ALA A 35 4.84 -4.49 10.70
CA ALA A 35 4.19 -3.20 10.88
C ALA A 35 5.00 -2.02 10.34
N TRP A 36 6.32 -2.04 10.53
CA TRP A 36 7.20 -0.96 10.06
C TRP A 36 7.27 -0.88 8.54
N PRO A 37 7.63 -1.97 7.82
CA PRO A 37 7.61 -1.95 6.36
C PRO A 37 6.23 -1.62 5.79
N ALA A 38 5.17 -2.26 6.32
CA ALA A 38 3.79 -2.04 5.88
C ALA A 38 3.37 -0.58 6.03
N GLY A 39 3.49 -0.02 7.23
CA GLY A 39 3.03 1.34 7.51
C GLY A 39 3.85 2.39 6.79
N VAL A 40 5.18 2.29 6.81
CA VAL A 40 6.06 3.28 6.16
C VAL A 40 5.90 3.25 4.65
N GLY A 41 5.85 2.06 4.03
CA GLY A 41 5.66 1.93 2.59
C GLY A 41 4.33 2.52 2.12
N ASP A 42 3.25 2.25 2.84
CA ASP A 42 1.93 2.85 2.61
C ASP A 42 1.94 4.38 2.73
N ILE A 43 2.57 4.92 3.78
CA ILE A 43 2.69 6.37 3.99
C ILE A 43 3.48 7.02 2.85
N VAL A 44 4.61 6.44 2.45
CA VAL A 44 5.44 6.98 1.37
C VAL A 44 4.65 7.05 0.07
N VAL A 45 3.98 5.96 -0.32
CA VAL A 45 3.16 5.93 -1.54
C VAL A 45 1.99 6.91 -1.44
N GLY A 46 1.33 6.96 -0.28
CA GLY A 46 0.22 7.86 0.00
C GLY A 46 0.61 9.34 -0.08
N LEU A 47 1.82 9.71 0.34
CA LEU A 47 2.33 11.08 0.24
C LEU A 47 2.86 11.43 -1.16
N MET A 48 3.38 10.46 -1.91
CA MET A 48 3.79 10.66 -3.31
C MET A 48 2.60 10.92 -4.24
N ALA A 49 1.45 10.28 -3.94
CA ALA A 49 0.27 10.27 -4.80
C ALA A 49 -0.31 11.67 -5.13
N PRO A 50 -0.54 12.60 -4.18
CA PRO A 50 -1.05 13.93 -4.50
C PRO A 50 -0.14 14.72 -5.44
N ALA A 51 1.18 14.71 -5.20
CA ALA A 51 2.15 15.42 -6.01
C ALA A 51 2.18 14.87 -7.45
N ALA A 52 2.17 13.54 -7.60
CA ALA A 52 2.09 12.91 -8.91
C ALA A 52 0.75 13.21 -9.61
N ALA A 53 -0.36 13.18 -8.88
CA ALA A 53 -1.69 13.47 -9.42
C ALA A 53 -1.80 14.91 -9.96
N ILE A 54 -1.26 15.90 -9.23
CA ILE A 54 -1.18 17.30 -9.69
C ILE A 54 -0.34 17.39 -10.97
N THR A 55 0.83 16.73 -10.99
CA THR A 55 1.71 16.68 -12.17
C THR A 55 0.99 16.10 -13.39
N VAL A 56 0.18 15.05 -13.20
CA VAL A 56 -0.66 14.43 -14.24
C VAL A 56 -1.78 15.34 -14.70
N ALA A 57 -2.50 15.96 -13.77
CA ALA A 57 -3.63 16.84 -14.05
C ALA A 57 -3.22 18.07 -14.87
N LEU A 58 -2.08 18.66 -14.51
CA LEU A 58 -1.52 19.84 -15.19
C LEU A 58 -0.67 19.50 -16.42
N LYS A 59 -0.50 18.22 -16.75
CA LYS A 59 0.34 17.75 -17.87
C LYS A 59 1.76 18.34 -17.87
N LEU A 60 2.34 18.51 -16.68
CA LEU A 60 3.71 19.02 -16.54
C LEU A 60 4.73 18.06 -17.18
N SER A 61 5.94 18.57 -17.46
CA SER A 61 7.04 17.71 -17.91
C SER A 61 7.25 16.56 -16.92
N GLY A 62 7.39 15.34 -17.44
CA GLY A 62 7.58 14.16 -16.60
C GLY A 62 6.29 13.55 -16.02
N TRP A 63 5.09 14.00 -16.41
CA TRP A 63 3.82 13.52 -15.82
C TRP A 63 3.62 12.01 -15.90
N ARG A 64 4.08 11.35 -16.97
CA ARG A 64 4.00 9.88 -17.13
C ARG A 64 4.90 9.19 -16.11
N GLN A 65 6.12 9.70 -15.96
CA GLN A 65 7.13 9.19 -15.04
C GLN A 65 6.64 9.32 -13.60
N ALA A 66 6.01 10.44 -13.24
CA ALA A 66 5.41 10.63 -11.93
C ALA A 66 4.32 9.59 -11.62
N ALA A 67 3.41 9.36 -12.58
CA ALA A 67 2.36 8.34 -12.42
C ALA A 67 2.93 6.91 -12.35
N TRP A 68 3.90 6.57 -13.21
CA TRP A 68 4.59 5.28 -13.15
C TRP A 68 5.36 5.11 -11.84
N GLY A 69 5.96 6.16 -11.29
CA GLY A 69 6.65 6.14 -10.00
C GLY A 69 5.72 5.71 -8.86
N VAL A 70 4.50 6.26 -8.81
CA VAL A 70 3.48 5.85 -7.83
C VAL A 70 3.04 4.40 -8.05
N VAL A 71 2.84 3.97 -9.29
CA VAL A 71 2.48 2.57 -9.61
C VAL A 71 3.57 1.60 -9.17
N ILE A 72 4.81 1.86 -9.53
CA ILE A 72 5.94 0.97 -9.22
C ILE A 72 6.15 0.92 -7.71
N ALA A 73 6.22 2.06 -7.03
CA ALA A 73 6.39 2.11 -5.58
C ALA A 73 5.25 1.36 -4.86
N GLY A 74 3.99 1.62 -5.23
CA GLY A 74 2.84 0.99 -4.58
C GLY A 74 2.70 -0.52 -4.84
N MET A 75 3.04 -0.99 -6.04
CA MET A 75 3.02 -2.43 -6.35
C MET A 75 4.18 -3.18 -5.69
N SER A 76 5.37 -2.58 -5.67
CA SER A 76 6.55 -3.13 -4.99
C SER A 76 6.32 -3.25 -3.48
N ASP A 77 5.72 -2.23 -2.87
CA ASP A 77 5.33 -2.26 -1.45
C ASP A 77 4.38 -3.42 -1.15
N PHE A 78 3.30 -3.59 -1.93
CA PHE A 78 2.38 -4.71 -1.71
C PHE A 78 3.05 -6.07 -1.85
N ILE A 79 3.90 -6.26 -2.86
CA ILE A 79 4.64 -7.52 -3.02
C ILE A 79 5.48 -7.80 -1.76
N LEU A 80 6.25 -6.81 -1.32
CA LEU A 80 7.12 -6.93 -0.14
C LEU A 80 6.32 -7.26 1.11
N VAL A 81 5.28 -6.48 1.42
CA VAL A 81 4.54 -6.56 2.67
C VAL A 81 3.65 -7.79 2.72
N VAL A 82 3.04 -8.19 1.60
CA VAL A 82 2.30 -9.46 1.52
C VAL A 82 3.25 -10.63 1.75
N SER A 83 4.45 -10.63 1.16
CA SER A 83 5.46 -11.66 1.43
C SER A 83 5.84 -11.70 2.91
N ILE A 84 6.21 -10.57 3.52
CA ILE A 84 6.54 -10.50 4.95
C ILE A 84 5.37 -11.00 5.80
N GLY A 85 4.16 -10.55 5.52
CA GLY A 85 2.96 -10.92 6.27
C GLY A 85 2.64 -12.40 6.22
N LEU A 86 2.92 -13.05 5.08
CA LEU A 86 2.81 -14.50 4.92
C LEU A 86 3.87 -15.25 5.71
N PHE A 87 5.13 -14.80 5.70
CA PHE A 87 6.23 -15.47 6.39
C PHE A 87 6.35 -15.17 7.90
N ALA A 88 5.64 -14.16 8.40
CA ALA A 88 5.59 -13.78 9.81
C ALA A 88 4.40 -14.40 10.58
N ARG A 89 3.71 -15.39 9.99
CA ARG A 89 2.67 -16.17 10.68
C ARG A 89 3.30 -17.20 11.63
N ASP A 90 2.50 -17.72 12.55
CA ASP A 90 2.93 -18.69 13.55
C ASP A 90 3.65 -19.89 12.91
N GLY A 91 4.85 -20.21 13.42
CA GLY A 91 5.67 -21.33 12.95
C GLY A 91 6.40 -21.12 11.63
N LEU A 92 6.39 -19.91 11.05
CA LEU A 92 7.10 -19.59 9.81
C LEU A 92 8.40 -18.79 10.06
N PRO A 93 9.31 -18.69 9.06
CA PRO A 93 10.69 -18.22 9.28
C PRO A 93 10.85 -16.81 9.84
N LEU A 94 9.87 -15.92 9.67
CA LEU A 94 9.93 -14.55 10.23
C LEU A 94 9.19 -14.44 11.57
N HIS A 95 8.62 -15.52 12.08
CA HIS A 95 8.01 -15.58 13.41
C HIS A 95 9.00 -16.16 14.42
N LEU A 96 9.30 -15.38 15.46
CA LEU A 96 10.07 -15.84 16.59
C LEU A 96 9.13 -16.51 17.60
N THR A 97 9.38 -17.78 17.91
CA THR A 97 8.57 -18.54 18.87
C THR A 97 8.44 -17.79 20.20
N GLY A 98 7.21 -17.58 20.67
CA GLY A 98 6.92 -16.83 21.90
C GLY A 98 6.71 -15.32 21.70
N HIS A 99 6.77 -14.83 20.47
CA HIS A 99 6.46 -13.44 20.11
C HIS A 99 5.14 -13.32 19.34
N ILE A 100 4.61 -12.10 19.23
CA ILE A 100 3.41 -11.81 18.43
C ILE A 100 3.65 -12.08 16.94
N SER A 101 2.65 -12.63 16.25
CA SER A 101 2.67 -12.92 14.81
C SER A 101 1.72 -11.99 14.04
N THR A 102 1.63 -12.18 12.73
CA THR A 102 0.66 -11.47 11.89
C THR A 102 -0.76 -12.06 11.97
N HIS A 103 -1.08 -12.91 12.94
CA HIS A 103 -2.41 -13.49 13.12
C HIS A 103 -3.53 -12.43 13.20
N ALA A 104 -3.27 -11.29 13.83
CA ALA A 104 -4.22 -10.18 13.94
C ALA A 104 -4.72 -9.69 12.57
N MET A 105 -3.93 -9.84 11.50
CA MET A 105 -4.34 -9.49 10.13
C MET A 105 -5.49 -10.35 9.58
N GLY A 106 -5.88 -11.43 10.27
CA GLY A 106 -7.07 -12.23 9.98
C GLY A 106 -8.33 -11.82 10.75
N ILE A 107 -8.22 -10.85 11.67
CA ILE A 107 -9.27 -10.48 12.62
C ILE A 107 -9.60 -8.98 12.47
N LEU A 108 -10.87 -8.61 12.65
CA LEU A 108 -11.26 -7.20 12.64
C LEU A 108 -10.62 -6.43 13.82
N PRO A 109 -10.20 -5.17 13.61
CA PRO A 109 -10.38 -4.38 12.40
C PRO A 109 -9.32 -4.64 11.30
N TYR A 110 -8.18 -5.24 11.62
CA TYR A 110 -7.05 -5.38 10.70
C TYR A 110 -7.33 -6.26 9.48
N GLY A 111 -8.27 -7.20 9.60
CA GLY A 111 -8.74 -8.04 8.49
C GLY A 111 -9.24 -7.25 7.28
N LEU A 112 -9.66 -5.99 7.46
CA LEU A 112 -10.07 -5.12 6.35
C LEU A 112 -8.92 -4.80 5.39
N PHE A 113 -7.68 -4.79 5.86
CA PHE A 113 -6.53 -4.48 5.00
C PHE A 113 -6.33 -5.54 3.91
N PRO A 114 -6.09 -6.83 4.21
CA PRO A 114 -5.83 -7.84 3.20
C PRO A 114 -7.09 -8.24 2.41
N THR A 115 -8.29 -8.08 3.00
CA THR A 115 -9.54 -8.50 2.34
C THR A 115 -10.20 -7.42 1.50
N PHE A 116 -9.91 -6.14 1.76
CA PHE A 116 -10.58 -5.02 1.09
C PHE A 116 -9.62 -3.93 0.61
N LEU A 117 -8.90 -3.26 1.53
CA LEU A 117 -8.12 -2.06 1.18
C LEU A 117 -6.96 -2.38 0.22
N VAL A 118 -6.17 -3.41 0.51
CA VAL A 118 -5.04 -3.82 -0.33
C VAL A 118 -5.53 -4.23 -1.74
N PRO A 119 -6.52 -5.14 -1.89
CA PRO A 119 -7.10 -5.43 -3.21
C PRO A 119 -7.63 -4.18 -3.94
N ALA A 120 -8.32 -3.28 -3.24
CA ALA A 120 -8.85 -2.06 -3.85
C ALA A 120 -7.73 -1.16 -4.41
N PHE A 121 -6.65 -0.95 -3.66
CA PHE A 121 -5.50 -0.18 -4.11
C PHE A 121 -4.74 -0.84 -5.27
N ILE A 122 -4.64 -2.17 -5.27
CA ILE A 122 -4.08 -2.93 -6.40
C ILE A 122 -4.92 -2.71 -7.66
N ILE A 123 -6.25 -2.78 -7.56
CA ILE A 123 -7.16 -2.52 -8.70
C ILE A 123 -6.95 -1.10 -9.24
N LEU A 124 -6.82 -0.10 -8.36
CA LEU A 124 -6.54 1.29 -8.76
C LEU A 124 -5.20 1.40 -9.51
N HIS A 125 -4.14 0.69 -9.08
CA HIS A 125 -2.88 0.64 -9.82
C HIS A 125 -3.03 -0.01 -11.19
N ILE A 126 -3.77 -1.13 -11.29
CA ILE A 126 -4.03 -1.81 -12.57
C ILE A 126 -4.78 -0.87 -13.52
N LEU A 127 -5.80 -0.15 -13.04
CA LEU A 127 -6.52 0.83 -13.84
C LEU A 127 -5.60 1.97 -14.29
N ALA A 128 -4.70 2.45 -13.42
CA ALA A 128 -3.72 3.47 -13.76
C ALA A 128 -2.75 2.97 -14.86
N ILE A 129 -2.28 1.72 -14.77
CA ILE A 129 -1.46 1.06 -15.80
C ILE A 129 -2.19 1.04 -17.15
N VAL A 130 -3.46 0.64 -17.16
CA VAL A 130 -4.28 0.60 -18.38
C VAL A 130 -4.38 2.00 -19.01
N ARG A 131 -4.61 3.04 -18.19
CA ARG A 131 -4.66 4.43 -18.69
C ARG A 131 -3.32 4.93 -19.19
N LEU A 132 -2.23 4.62 -18.50
CA LEU A 132 -0.87 4.98 -18.93
C LEU A 132 -0.48 4.32 -20.26
N ARG A 133 -0.91 3.08 -20.50
CA ARG A 133 -0.65 2.38 -21.76
C ARG A 133 -1.51 2.88 -22.93
N ALA A 134 -2.68 3.44 -22.63
CA ALA A 134 -3.61 3.97 -23.63
C ALA A 134 -3.40 5.46 -23.95
N SER A 135 -2.46 6.13 -23.29
CA SER A 135 -2.18 7.56 -23.45
C SER A 135 -0.81 7.84 -24.02
#